data_AF-A0A970IIX1-F1
#
_entry.id   AF-A0A970IIX1-F1
#
_cell.length_a   1.000
_cell.length_b   1.000
_cell.length_c   1.000
_cell.angle_alpha   90.00
_cell.angle_beta   90.00
_cell.angle_gamma   90.00
#
_symmetry.space_group_name_H-M   'P 1'
#
loop_
_entity.id
_entity.type
_entity.pdbx_description
1 polymer ?
#
loop_
_entity_poly.entity_id
_entity_poly.type
_entity_poly.pdbx_seq_one_letter_code
_entity_poly.pdbx_strand_id
1 'polypeptide(L)'
;LYECIQNNEAYKTIDAPNTLEHRYIFEDIPHGLVALESVGKKLGLDMKNTSLIIDLASSLMEVDFRRIGRNLNDVLKDKNSHDVRSLF
;
A
#
# COMPACT_ATOMS: atom_id res chain seq x y z
N LEU A 1 1.05 19.44 12.98
CA LEU A 1 0.72 18.01 12.76
C LEU A 1 0.70 17.22 14.05
N TYR A 2 1.81 17.15 14.81
CA TYR A 2 1.88 16.43 16.08
C TYR A 2 0.73 16.77 17.04
N GLU A 3 0.58 18.06 17.38
CA GLU A 3 -0.50 18.54 18.27
C GLU A 3 -1.89 18.21 17.72
N CYS A 4 -2.08 18.33 16.41
CA CYS A 4 -3.36 18.04 15.76
C CYS A 4 -3.75 16.55 15.88
N ILE A 5 -2.79 15.64 15.76
CA ILE A 5 -3.04 14.19 15.90
C ILE A 5 -3.31 13.84 17.36
N GLN A 6 -2.50 14.37 18.28
CA GLN A 6 -2.61 14.08 19.73
C GLN A 6 -3.90 14.65 20.34
N ASN A 7 -4.37 15.81 19.86
CA ASN A 7 -5.59 16.43 20.35
C ASN A 7 -6.88 15.89 19.70
N ASN A 8 -6.79 14.86 18.86
CA ASN A 8 -7.98 14.21 18.29
C ASN A 8 -8.54 13.18 19.28
N GLU A 9 -9.63 13.53 19.96
CA GLU A 9 -10.32 12.67 20.93
C GLU A 9 -10.64 11.27 20.38
N ALA A 10 -10.93 11.14 19.08
CA ALA A 10 -11.23 9.85 18.45
C ALA A 10 -10.04 8.86 18.45
N TYR A 11 -8.80 9.36 18.59
CA TYR A 11 -7.59 8.53 18.57
C TYR A 11 -7.10 8.12 19.97
N LYS A 12 -7.68 8.66 21.05
CA LYS A 12 -7.20 8.43 22.43
C LYS A 12 -7.22 6.96 22.89
N THR A 13 -8.05 6.13 22.28
CA THR A 13 -8.26 4.73 22.69
C THR A 13 -7.78 3.74 21.63
N ILE A 14 -7.11 4.22 20.58
CA ILE A 14 -6.62 3.40 19.48
C ILE A 14 -5.14 3.14 19.71
N ASP A 15 -4.82 1.97 20.25
CA ASP A 15 -3.45 1.53 20.45
C ASP A 15 -2.86 0.88 19.19
N ALA A 16 -1.53 0.90 19.11
CA ALA A 16 -0.80 0.16 18.10
C ALA A 16 -0.88 -1.37 18.40
N PRO A 17 -0.87 -2.23 17.37
CA PRO A 17 -0.78 -3.66 17.59
C PRO A 17 0.55 -4.02 18.28
N ASN A 18 0.52 -5.07 19.09
CA ASN A 18 1.70 -5.54 19.83
C ASN A 18 2.65 -6.40 18.98
N THR A 19 2.29 -6.68 17.72
CA THR A 19 3.05 -7.54 16.82
C THR A 19 3.07 -6.92 15.42
N LEU A 20 4.10 -7.24 14.65
CA LEU A 20 4.16 -6.89 13.22
C LEU A 20 3.23 -7.79 12.38
N GLU A 21 2.87 -8.96 12.89
CA GLU A 21 1.87 -9.84 12.28
C GLU A 21 0.45 -9.30 12.51
N HIS A 22 0.15 -8.19 11.84
CA HIS A 22 -1.12 -7.49 11.97
C HIS A 22 -1.65 -7.02 10.62
N ARG A 23 -2.97 -6.81 10.55
CA ARG A 23 -3.65 -6.37 9.33
C ARG A 23 -3.13 -5.04 8.78
N TYR A 24 -2.59 -4.17 9.62
CA TYR A 24 -1.97 -2.91 9.15
C TYR A 24 -0.85 -3.13 8.14
N ILE A 25 -0.14 -4.26 8.22
CA ILE A 25 0.87 -4.62 7.22
C ILE A 25 0.26 -5.52 6.16
N PHE A 26 -0.38 -6.62 6.57
CA PHE A 26 -0.87 -7.66 5.65
C PHE A 26 -2.07 -7.24 4.78
N GLU A 27 -2.78 -6.16 5.13
CA GLU A 27 -3.86 -5.61 4.34
C GLU A 27 -3.38 -4.38 3.56
N ASP A 28 -2.86 -3.35 4.25
CA ASP A 28 -2.57 -2.05 3.64
C ASP A 28 -1.36 -2.06 2.69
N ILE A 29 -0.35 -2.90 2.94
CA ILE A 29 0.82 -2.97 2.05
C ILE A 29 0.47 -3.67 0.73
N PRO A 30 0.04 -4.95 0.70
CA PRO A 30 -0.22 -5.65 -0.55
C PRO A 30 -1.47 -5.14 -1.31
N HIS A 31 -2.49 -4.61 -0.62
CA HIS A 31 -3.74 -4.18 -1.27
C HIS A 31 -3.88 -2.67 -1.41
N GLY A 32 -3.16 -1.89 -0.60
CA GLY A 32 -3.12 -0.43 -0.70
C GLY A 32 -1.87 0.05 -1.44
N LEU A 33 -0.70 -0.08 -0.81
CA LEU A 33 0.54 0.52 -1.33
C LEU A 33 1.04 -0.13 -2.62
N VAL A 34 1.01 -1.46 -2.73
CA VAL A 34 1.43 -2.16 -3.96
C VAL A 34 0.52 -1.80 -5.13
N ALA A 35 -0.80 -1.70 -4.90
CA ALA A 35 -1.75 -1.26 -5.91
C ALA A 35 -1.47 0.18 -6.36
N LEU A 36 -1.24 1.08 -5.40
CA LEU A 36 -0.91 2.48 -5.67
C LEU A 36 0.42 2.62 -6.42
N GLU A 37 1.46 1.89 -6.01
CA GLU A 37 2.77 1.86 -6.66
C GLU A 37 2.65 1.40 -8.11
N SER A 38 1.84 0.37 -8.36
CA SER A 38 1.61 -0.17 -9.69
C SER A 38 1.00 0.89 -10.62
N VAL A 39 -0.07 1.57 -10.18
CA VAL A 39 -0.71 2.67 -10.93
C VAL A 39 0.26 3.80 -11.19
N GLY A 40 0.97 4.27 -10.16
CA GLY A 40 1.93 5.36 -10.27
C GLY A 40 3.03 5.04 -11.29
N LYS A 41 3.63 3.85 -11.22
CA LYS A 41 4.66 3.40 -12.18
C LYS A 41 4.11 3.33 -13.61
N LYS A 42 2.87 2.86 -13.81
CA LYS A 42 2.24 2.83 -15.14
C LYS A 42 2.02 4.22 -15.74
N LEU A 43 1.77 5.22 -14.89
CA LEU A 43 1.63 6.62 -15.27
C LEU A 43 2.99 7.35 -15.42
N GLY A 44 4.12 6.67 -15.19
CA GLY A 44 5.46 7.26 -15.27
C GLY A 44 5.81 8.14 -14.07
N LEU A 45 5.11 7.99 -12.94
CA LEU A 45 5.41 8.73 -11.70
C LEU A 45 6.53 8.06 -10.91
N ASP A 46 7.36 8.88 -10.28
CA ASP A 46 8.38 8.40 -9.34
C ASP A 46 7.71 7.99 -8.02
N MET A 47 7.63 6.67 -7.79
CA MET A 47 7.03 6.07 -6.59
C MET A 47 8.08 5.76 -5.52
N LYS A 48 9.22 6.47 -5.48
CA LYS A 48 10.35 6.21 -4.57
C LYS A 48 9.94 5.97 -3.11
N ASN A 49 9.15 6.86 -2.53
CA ASN A 49 8.78 6.77 -1.10
C ASN A 49 7.82 5.60 -0.83
N THR A 50 6.83 5.38 -1.72
CA THR A 50 5.93 4.22 -1.62
C THR A 50 6.72 2.91 -1.76
N SER A 51 7.64 2.86 -2.73
CA SER A 51 8.50 1.70 -2.97
C SER A 51 9.34 1.38 -1.74
N LEU A 52 9.95 2.40 -1.13
CA LEU A 52 10.76 2.27 0.08
C LEU A 52 9.97 1.66 1.25
N ILE A 53 8.71 2.08 1.44
CA ILE A 53 7.86 1.54 2.51
C ILE A 53 7.54 0.06 2.23
N ILE A 54 7.21 -0.29 0.99
CA ILE A 54 6.95 -1.69 0.60
C ILE A 54 8.20 -2.55 0.79
N ASP A 55 9.39 -2.04 0.42
CA ASP A 55 10.66 -2.75 0.57
C ASP A 55 10.99 -3.00 2.03
N LEU A 56 10.80 -1.97 2.88
CA LEU A 56 11.00 -2.08 4.32
C LEU A 56 10.04 -3.11 4.93
N ALA A 57 8.75 -3.04 4.62
CA ALA A 57 7.77 -4.00 5.11
C ALA A 57 8.10 -5.44 4.66
N SER A 58 8.48 -5.60 3.38
CA SER A 58 8.86 -6.91 2.83
C SER A 58 10.09 -7.49 3.53
N SER A 59 11.06 -6.65 3.86
CA SER A 59 12.27 -7.04 4.59
C SER A 59 11.99 -7.41 6.04
N LEU A 60 11.12 -6.65 6.73
CA LEU A 60 10.76 -6.90 8.13
C LEU A 60 9.94 -8.18 8.30
N MET A 61 9.08 -8.49 7.34
CA MET A 61 8.16 -9.63 7.41
C MET A 61 8.66 -10.87 6.66
N GLU A 62 9.76 -10.76 5.93
CA GLU A 62 10.26 -11.80 5.01
C GLU A 62 9.20 -12.26 3.98
N VAL A 63 8.36 -11.32 3.55
CA VAL A 63 7.26 -11.57 2.59
C VAL A 63 7.42 -10.65 1.38
N ASP A 64 7.40 -11.22 0.19
CA ASP A 64 7.31 -10.43 -1.04
C ASP A 64 5.87 -9.91 -1.23
N PHE A 65 5.60 -8.71 -0.71
CA PHE A 65 4.30 -8.07 -0.81
C PHE A 65 3.90 -7.71 -2.24
N ARG A 66 4.86 -7.48 -3.15
CA ARG A 66 4.55 -7.18 -4.56
C ARG A 66 4.08 -8.42 -5.31
N ARG A 67 4.54 -9.61 -4.90
CA ARG A 67 4.10 -10.89 -5.46
C ARG A 67 2.70 -11.29 -5.00
N ILE A 68 2.34 -11.03 -3.74
CA ILE A 68 1.01 -11.39 -3.20
C ILE A 68 -0.03 -10.28 -3.33
N GLY A 69 0.42 -9.05 -3.55
CA GLY A 69 -0.45 -7.87 -3.63
C GLY A 69 -1.13 -7.69 -4.98
N ARG A 70 -2.13 -6.81 -5.01
CA ARG A 70 -2.83 -6.44 -6.24
C ARG A 70 -1.93 -5.56 -7.09
N ASN A 71 -1.42 -6.10 -8.18
CA ASN A 71 -0.72 -5.33 -9.21
C ASN A 71 -1.65 -5.08 -10.42
N LEU A 72 -1.30 -4.09 -11.25
CA LEU A 72 -2.08 -3.75 -12.44
C LEU A 72 -2.22 -4.89 -13.45
N ASN A 73 -1.29 -5.84 -13.51
CA ASN A 73 -1.43 -6.96 -14.42
C ASN A 73 -2.63 -7.83 -14.02
N ASP A 74 -2.93 -7.95 -12.73
CA ASP A 74 -4.08 -8.72 -12.27
C ASP A 74 -5.41 -7.99 -12.49
N VAL A 75 -5.42 -6.66 -12.43
CA VAL A 75 -6.64 -5.86 -12.60
C VAL A 75 -6.93 -5.53 -14.07
N LEU A 76 -5.89 -5.31 -14.89
CA LEU A 76 -6.02 -5.00 -16.32
C LEU A 76 -6.01 -6.24 -17.22
N LYS A 77 -5.77 -7.45 -16.71
CA LYS A 77 -5.79 -8.69 -17.52
C LYS A 77 -7.03 -8.84 -18.39
N ASP A 78 -8.19 -8.42 -17.90
CA ASP A 78 -9.47 -8.53 -18.61
C ASP A 78 -9.79 -7.32 -19.49
N LYS A 79 -9.02 -6.24 -19.38
CA LYS A 79 -9.20 -5.03 -20.18
C LYS A 79 -7.95 -4.90 -21.05
N ASN A 80 -8.07 -5.14 -22.36
CA ASN A 80 -7.05 -4.83 -23.38
C ASN A 80 -6.70 -3.32 -23.47
N SER A 81 -6.91 -2.57 -22.39
CA SER A 81 -6.72 -1.16 -22.24
C SER A 81 -5.46 -0.90 -21.42
N HIS A 82 -4.51 -0.19 -22.02
CA HIS A 82 -3.41 0.42 -21.29
C HIS A 82 -3.85 1.69 -20.52
N ASP A 83 -5.12 2.09 -20.65
CA ASP A 83 -5.68 3.25 -19.98
C ASP A 83 -6.21 2.88 -18.59
N VAL A 84 -5.51 3.35 -17.56
CA VAL A 84 -5.91 3.20 -16.16
C VAL A 84 -7.25 3.88 -15.84
N ARG A 85 -7.71 4.84 -16.66
CA ARG A 85 -9.04 5.45 -16.49
C ARG A 85 -10.16 4.43 -16.63
N SER A 86 -9.93 3.34 -17.37
CA SER A 86 -10.91 2.27 -17.54
C SER A 86 -11.20 1.48 -16.25
N LEU A 87 -10.50 1.75 -15.15
CA LEU A 87 -10.74 1.14 -13.84
C LEU A 87 -11.92 1.76 -13.08
N PHE A 88 -12.40 2.94 -13.52
CA PHE A 88 -13.53 3.67 -12.94
C PHE A 88 -14.63 3.85 -13.98
#